data_AF-A0A519L7A5-F1
#
_entry.id   AF-A0A519L7A5-F1
#
_cell.length_a   1.000
_cell.length_b   1.000
_cell.length_c   1.000
_cell.angle_alpha   90.00
_cell.angle_beta   90.00
_cell.angle_gamma   90.00
#
_symmetry.space_group_name_H-M   'P 1'
#
loop_
_entity.id
_entity.type
_entity.pdbx_description
1 polymer ?
#
loop_
_entity_poly.entity_id
_entity_poly.type
_entity_poly.pdbx_seq_one_letter_code
_entity_poly.pdbx_strand_id
1 'polypeptide(L)'
;MQKLALFRLHFIVFLWGFTAILGKLITANTQILVFYRMLFAAIFLFVFIRVFKKESIKVSKKLFLQLAAIGFFMALHWLCFFYSIKVSNVSIALSCLSLSTLFAAILEPLVFKRKVDVSEVVMGIVIVACILLIF
;
A
#
# COMPACT_ATOMS: atom_id res chain seq x y z
N MET A 1 -11.33 -23.57 7.88
CA MET A 1 -11.43 -22.21 7.28
C MET A 1 -10.20 -21.34 7.53
N GLN A 2 -9.62 -21.29 8.74
CA GLN A 2 -8.43 -20.48 9.04
C GLN A 2 -7.18 -20.81 8.20
N LYS A 3 -6.90 -22.11 7.95
CA LYS A 3 -5.77 -22.54 7.08
C LYS A 3 -5.84 -21.96 5.66
N LEU A 4 -7.05 -21.85 5.09
CA LEU A 4 -7.25 -21.32 3.74
C LEU A 4 -7.04 -19.79 3.70
N ALA A 5 -7.49 -19.06 4.73
CA ALA A 5 -7.25 -17.62 4.84
C ALA A 5 -5.76 -17.32 5.00
N LEU A 6 -5.05 -18.09 5.82
CA LEU A 6 -3.60 -17.97 6.01
C LEU A 6 -2.84 -18.20 4.69
N PHE A 7 -3.22 -19.24 3.94
CA PHE A 7 -2.62 -19.50 2.63
C PHE A 7 -2.84 -18.34 1.64
N ARG A 8 -4.07 -17.81 1.56
CA ARG A 8 -4.39 -16.65 0.70
C ARG A 8 -3.57 -15.43 1.08
N LEU A 9 -3.39 -15.16 2.37
CA LEU A 9 -2.57 -14.04 2.85
C LEU A 9 -1.11 -14.21 2.40
N HIS A 10 -0.51 -15.38 2.64
CA HIS A 10 0.88 -15.63 2.22
C HIS A 10 1.05 -15.53 0.71
N PHE A 11 0.07 -16.00 -0.06
CA PHE A 11 0.08 -15.87 -1.50
C PHE A 11 0.03 -14.39 -1.96
N ILE A 12 -0.80 -13.56 -1.31
CA ILE A 12 -0.84 -12.11 -1.60
C ILE A 12 0.49 -11.44 -1.25
N VAL A 13 1.07 -11.76 -0.09
CA VAL A 13 2.38 -11.23 0.34
C VAL A 13 3.48 -11.64 -0.63
N PHE A 14 3.46 -12.89 -1.09
CA PHE A 14 4.38 -13.39 -2.11
C PHE A 14 4.26 -12.60 -3.42
N LEU A 15 3.05 -12.39 -3.93
CA LEU A 15 2.81 -11.58 -5.12
C LEU A 15 3.23 -10.10 -4.93
N TRP A 16 3.03 -9.55 -3.73
CA TRP A 16 3.46 -8.20 -3.38
C TRP A 16 4.99 -8.03 -3.47
N GLY A 17 5.76 -9.06 -3.12
CA GLY A 17 7.22 -9.04 -3.24
C GLY A 17 7.72 -8.75 -4.66
N PHE A 18 7.02 -9.23 -5.68
CA PHE A 18 7.38 -8.97 -7.09
C PHE A 18 6.96 -7.58 -7.58
N THR A 19 6.02 -6.91 -6.91
CA THR A 19 5.43 -5.66 -7.39
C THR A 19 6.47 -4.56 -7.57
N ALA A 20 7.39 -4.41 -6.61
CA ALA A 20 8.44 -3.40 -6.68
C ALA A 20 9.48 -3.70 -7.76
N ILE A 21 9.84 -4.99 -7.92
CA ILE A 21 10.79 -5.46 -8.94
C ILE A 21 10.22 -5.21 -10.34
N LEU A 22 8.99 -5.67 -10.59
CA LEU A 22 8.31 -5.45 -11.87
C LEU A 22 8.14 -3.96 -12.18
N GLY A 23 7.81 -3.14 -11.18
CA GLY A 23 7.72 -1.69 -11.34
C GLY A 23 9.03 -1.01 -11.72
N LYS A 24 10.18 -1.50 -11.22
CA LYS A 24 11.51 -1.01 -11.61
C LYS A 24 11.87 -1.42 -13.04
N LEU A 25 11.52 -2.64 -13.45
CA LEU A 25 11.80 -3.19 -14.77
C LEU A 25 10.98 -2.51 -15.88
N ILE A 26 9.79 -1.99 -15.56
CA ILE A 26 8.97 -1.27 -16.53
C ILE A 26 9.58 0.10 -16.85
N THR A 27 9.88 0.32 -18.13
CA THR A 27 10.52 1.53 -18.65
C THR A 27 9.61 2.77 -18.66
N ALA A 28 8.28 2.58 -18.73
CA ALA A 28 7.30 3.66 -18.75
C ALA A 28 7.44 4.60 -17.54
N ASN A 29 7.21 5.91 -17.72
CA ASN A 29 7.26 6.89 -16.63
C ASN A 29 6.34 6.46 -15.46
N THR A 30 6.76 6.69 -14.22
CA THR A 30 6.03 6.38 -12.99
C THR A 30 4.57 6.84 -13.02
N GLN A 31 4.31 8.04 -13.55
CA GLN A 31 2.95 8.59 -13.66
C GLN A 31 2.06 7.70 -14.53
N ILE A 32 2.59 7.27 -15.68
CA ILE A 32 1.90 6.41 -16.65
C ILE A 32 1.70 5.02 -16.06
N LEU A 33 2.74 4.45 -15.44
CA LEU A 33 2.68 3.16 -14.77
C LEU A 33 1.55 3.10 -13.73
N VAL A 34 1.52 4.08 -12.82
CA VAL A 34 0.53 4.13 -11.74
C VAL A 34 -0.88 4.38 -12.30
N PHE A 35 -1.01 5.27 -13.29
CA PHE A 35 -2.29 5.53 -13.95
C PHE A 35 -2.89 4.26 -14.54
N TYR A 36 -2.15 3.53 -15.38
CA TYR A 36 -2.65 2.29 -15.98
C TYR A 36 -2.93 1.21 -14.94
N ARG A 37 -2.09 1.08 -13.90
CA ARG A 37 -2.33 0.13 -12.82
C ARG A 37 -3.65 0.41 -12.09
N MET A 38 -3.91 1.67 -11.75
CA MET A 38 -5.14 2.07 -11.08
C MET A 38 -6.36 1.96 -12.00
N LEU A 39 -6.19 2.25 -13.29
CA LEU A 39 -7.24 2.08 -14.30
C LEU A 39 -7.65 0.61 -14.42
N PHE A 40 -6.69 -0.31 -14.56
CA PHE A 40 -6.99 -1.74 -14.63
C PHE A 40 -7.64 -2.25 -13.34
N ALA A 41 -7.15 -1.81 -12.17
CA ALA A 41 -7.78 -2.15 -10.90
C ALA A 41 -9.23 -1.67 -10.83
N ALA A 42 -9.51 -0.43 -11.26
CA ALA A 42 -10.87 0.11 -11.32
C ALA A 42 -11.78 -0.65 -12.28
N ILE A 43 -11.29 -0.99 -13.48
CA ILE A 43 -12.04 -1.77 -14.47
C ILE A 43 -12.35 -3.17 -13.93
N PHE A 44 -11.37 -3.89 -13.39
CA PHE A 44 -11.59 -5.23 -12.85
C PHE A 44 -12.55 -5.22 -11.66
N LEU A 45 -12.42 -4.24 -10.77
CA LEU A 45 -13.33 -4.10 -9.63
C LEU A 45 -14.76 -3.78 -10.12
N PHE A 46 -14.90 -2.90 -11.11
CA PHE A 46 -16.19 -2.56 -11.71
C PHE A 46 -16.85 -3.79 -12.35
N VAL A 47 -16.10 -4.54 -13.17
CA VAL A 47 -16.57 -5.78 -13.80
C VAL A 47 -16.96 -6.80 -12.72
N PHE A 48 -16.14 -6.96 -11.68
CA PHE A 48 -16.43 -7.87 -10.58
C PHE A 48 -17.75 -7.52 -9.88
N ILE A 49 -17.95 -6.26 -9.52
CA ILE A 49 -19.16 -5.79 -8.83
C ILE A 49 -20.39 -5.94 -9.73
N ARG A 50 -20.30 -5.56 -11.01
CA ARG A 50 -21.46 -5.55 -11.92
C ARG A 50 -21.82 -6.91 -12.46
N VAL A 51 -20.84 -7.74 -12.83
CA VAL A 51 -21.08 -9.02 -13.50
C VAL A 51 -21.24 -10.14 -12.49
N PHE A 52 -20.35 -10.23 -11.50
CA PHE A 52 -20.32 -11.37 -10.57
C PHE A 52 -21.20 -11.13 -9.35
N LYS A 53 -21.13 -9.94 -8.74
CA LYS A 53 -21.97 -9.60 -7.58
C LYS A 53 -23.36 -9.11 -7.98
N LYS A 54 -23.52 -8.57 -9.18
CA LYS A 54 -24.76 -7.96 -9.70
C LYS A 54 -25.29 -6.84 -8.79
N GLU A 55 -24.40 -6.21 -8.03
CA GLU A 55 -24.76 -5.14 -7.10
C GLU A 55 -24.82 -3.78 -7.80
N SER A 56 -25.57 -2.86 -7.18
CA SER A 56 -25.67 -1.47 -7.63
C SER A 56 -24.44 -0.68 -7.17
N ILE A 57 -23.88 0.15 -8.07
CA ILE A 57 -22.79 1.09 -7.74
C ILE A 57 -23.33 2.39 -7.12
N LYS A 58 -24.65 2.51 -6.93
CA LYS A 58 -25.23 3.71 -6.33
C LYS A 58 -24.74 3.85 -4.88
N VAL A 59 -23.89 4.84 -4.67
CA VAL A 59 -23.40 5.26 -3.36
C VAL A 59 -23.97 6.63 -3.02
N SER A 60 -24.17 6.90 -1.73
CA SER A 60 -24.57 8.24 -1.28
C SER A 60 -23.47 9.27 -1.61
N LYS A 61 -23.83 10.54 -1.82
CA LYS A 61 -22.84 11.62 -2.09
C LYS A 61 -21.75 11.70 -1.02
N LYS A 62 -22.12 11.47 0.24
CA LYS A 62 -21.19 11.44 1.39
C LYS A 62 -20.18 10.29 1.25
N LEU A 63 -20.66 9.08 0.97
CA LEU A 63 -19.79 7.92 0.79
C LEU A 63 -18.91 8.07 -0.45
N PHE A 64 -19.45 8.64 -1.54
CA PHE A 64 -18.66 8.95 -2.74
C PHE A 64 -17.49 9.88 -2.42
N LEU A 65 -17.70 10.95 -1.66
CA LEU A 65 -16.63 11.87 -1.26
C LEU A 65 -15.57 11.18 -0.41
N GLN A 66 -15.98 10.30 0.53
CA GLN A 66 -15.06 9.52 1.35
C GLN A 66 -14.22 8.56 0.49
N LEU A 67 -14.86 7.84 -0.43
CA LEU A 67 -14.18 6.93 -1.35
C LEU A 67 -13.23 7.68 -2.29
N ALA A 68 -13.62 8.86 -2.78
CA ALA A 68 -12.76 9.70 -3.60
C ALA A 68 -11.53 10.18 -2.83
N ALA A 69 -11.68 10.59 -1.55
CA ALA A 69 -10.56 10.98 -0.70
C ALA A 69 -9.60 9.79 -0.47
N ILE A 70 -10.12 8.61 -0.14
CA ILE A 70 -9.31 7.39 0.03
C ILE A 70 -8.58 7.04 -1.28
N GLY A 71 -9.28 7.11 -2.41
CA GLY A 71 -8.72 6.87 -3.74
C GLY A 71 -7.59 7.85 -4.09
N PHE A 72 -7.74 9.13 -3.72
CA PHE A 72 -6.72 10.15 -3.90
C PHE A 72 -5.45 9.85 -3.09
N PHE A 73 -5.58 9.57 -1.78
CA PHE A 73 -4.44 9.20 -0.94
C PHE A 73 -3.78 7.91 -1.42
N MET A 74 -4.58 6.93 -1.87
CA MET A 74 -4.07 5.68 -2.44
C MET A 74 -3.26 5.94 -3.73
N ALA A 75 -3.74 6.81 -4.62
CA ALA A 75 -3.03 7.19 -5.83
C ALA A 75 -1.71 7.91 -5.53
N LEU A 76 -1.72 8.86 -4.59
CA LEU A 76 -0.51 9.55 -4.13
C LEU A 76 0.49 8.57 -3.53
N HIS A 77 0.04 7.66 -2.68
CA HIS A 77 0.88 6.61 -2.10
C HIS A 77 1.59 5.80 -3.19
N TRP A 78 0.84 5.27 -4.18
CA TRP A 78 1.44 4.48 -5.27
C TRP A 78 2.40 5.30 -6.12
N LEU A 79 2.07 6.57 -6.38
CA LEU A 79 2.96 7.48 -7.11
C LEU A 79 4.28 7.66 -6.37
N CYS A 80 4.25 8.01 -5.08
CA CYS A 80 5.44 8.17 -4.25
C CYS A 80 6.25 6.87 -4.14
N PHE A 81 5.58 5.73 -3.95
CA PHE A 81 6.23 4.43 -3.85
C PHE A 81 7.01 4.06 -5.10
N PHE A 82 6.38 4.10 -6.28
CA PHE A 82 7.07 3.79 -7.53
C PHE A 82 8.08 4.86 -7.93
N TYR A 83 7.83 6.12 -7.60
CA TYR A 83 8.80 7.18 -7.83
C TYR A 83 10.09 6.94 -7.02
N SER A 84 9.95 6.62 -5.73
CA SER A 84 11.08 6.25 -4.86
C SER A 84 11.88 5.07 -5.42
N ILE A 85 11.19 4.02 -5.90
CA ILE A 85 11.84 2.86 -6.54
C ILE A 85 12.65 3.28 -7.78
N LYS A 86 12.10 4.18 -8.61
CA LYS A 86 12.78 4.63 -9.83
C LYS A 86 14.01 5.49 -9.52
N VAL A 87 13.91 6.41 -8.56
CA VAL A 87 15.01 7.31 -8.16
C VAL A 87 16.12 6.57 -7.40
N SER A 88 15.75 5.59 -6.56
CA SER A 88 16.71 4.79 -5.79
C SER A 88 16.81 3.36 -6.35
N ASN A 89 16.58 2.36 -5.51
CA ASN A 89 16.47 0.96 -5.90
C ASN A 89 15.34 0.28 -5.12
N VAL A 90 15.01 -0.94 -5.54
CA VAL A 90 13.91 -1.73 -4.96
C VAL A 90 14.17 -2.01 -3.48
N SER A 91 15.40 -2.38 -3.11
CA SER A 91 15.78 -2.74 -1.74
C SER A 91 15.64 -1.59 -0.75
N ILE A 92 16.11 -0.39 -1.09
CA ILE A 92 15.99 0.81 -0.25
C ILE A 92 14.52 1.18 -0.07
N ALA A 93 13.74 1.21 -1.16
CA ALA A 93 12.33 1.58 -1.09
C ALA A 93 11.50 0.62 -0.20
N LEU A 94 11.73 -0.69 -0.31
CA LEU A 94 11.09 -1.70 0.56
C LEU A 94 11.57 -1.61 2.02
N SER A 95 12.84 -1.29 2.23
CA SER A 95 13.38 -1.09 3.58
C SER A 95 12.71 0.12 4.25
N CYS A 96 12.62 1.25 3.53
CA CYS A 96 11.89 2.42 4.01
C CYS A 96 10.40 2.16 4.25
N LEU A 97 9.76 1.26 3.48
CA LEU A 97 8.37 0.88 3.74
C LEU A 97 8.20 0.24 5.12
N SER A 98 9.22 -0.43 5.66
CA SER A 98 9.20 -1.02 7.00
C SER A 98 9.12 0.03 8.11
N LEU A 99 9.53 1.28 7.84
CA LEU A 99 9.35 2.42 8.75
C LEU A 99 7.88 2.82 8.93
N SER A 100 6.95 2.28 8.13
CA SER A 100 5.51 2.48 8.32
C SER A 100 5.05 2.12 9.74
N THR A 101 5.69 1.12 10.37
CA THR A 101 5.45 0.75 11.77
C THR A 101 5.84 1.85 12.75
N LEU A 102 6.98 2.51 12.53
CA LEU A 102 7.42 3.67 13.31
C LEU A 102 6.45 4.86 13.14
N PHE A 103 6.03 5.14 11.90
CA PHE A 103 5.04 6.18 11.64
C PHE A 103 3.69 5.85 12.29
N ALA A 104 3.24 4.59 12.24
CA ALA A 104 2.01 4.14 12.88
C ALA A 104 2.09 4.27 14.41
N ALA A 105 3.20 3.89 15.03
CA ALA A 105 3.41 4.02 16.48
C ALA A 105 3.25 5.46 16.97
N ILE A 106 3.53 6.46 16.12
CA ILE A 106 3.39 7.88 16.42
C ILE A 106 2.00 8.42 16.02
N LEU A 107 1.54 8.08 14.82
CA LEU A 107 0.28 8.59 14.25
C LEU A 107 -0.95 7.96 14.89
N GLU A 108 -0.92 6.67 15.24
CA GLU A 108 -2.07 5.98 15.82
C GLU A 108 -2.48 6.56 17.18
N PRO A 109 -1.56 6.83 18.13
CA PRO A 109 -1.86 7.58 19.35
C PRO A 109 -2.45 8.97 19.09
N LEU A 110 -1.95 9.68 18.07
CA LEU A 110 -2.41 11.03 17.74
C LEU A 110 -3.83 11.02 17.15
N VAL A 111 -4.11 10.11 16.21
CA VAL A 111 -5.37 10.02 15.47
C VAL A 111 -6.46 9.33 16.29
N PHE A 112 -6.14 8.20 16.91
CA PHE A 112 -7.10 7.40 17.66
C PHE A 112 -7.15 7.74 19.16
N LYS A 113 -6.32 8.68 19.63
CA LYS A 113 -6.23 9.10 21.04
C LYS A 113 -5.97 7.92 22.00
N ARG A 114 -5.22 6.93 21.53
CA ARG A 114 -4.81 5.76 22.33
C ARG A 114 -3.46 6.00 23.01
N LYS A 115 -3.12 5.18 23.99
CA LYS A 115 -1.79 5.20 24.61
C LYS A 115 -0.73 4.74 23.59
N VAL A 116 0.45 5.33 23.65
CA VAL A 116 1.61 4.89 22.86
C VAL A 116 2.00 3.48 23.30
N ASP A 117 2.09 2.55 22.35
CA ASP A 117 2.65 1.23 22.61
C ASP A 117 4.18 1.31 22.49
N VAL A 118 4.86 1.12 23.61
CA VAL A 118 6.32 1.18 23.69
C VAL A 118 6.96 0.11 22.80
N SER A 119 6.30 -1.03 22.62
CA SER A 119 6.79 -2.14 21.80
C SER A 119 6.88 -1.75 20.32
N GLU A 120 5.87 -1.02 19.81
CA GLU A 120 5.85 -0.52 18.43
C GLU A 120 6.97 0.52 18.20
N VAL A 121 7.18 1.40 19.18
CA VAL A 121 8.26 2.42 19.11
C VAL A 121 9.64 1.77 19.11
N VAL A 122 9.88 0.81 20.01
CA VAL A 122 11.16 0.08 20.07
C VAL A 122 11.41 -0.69 18.78
N MET A 123 10.41 -1.39 18.25
CA MET A 123 10.52 -2.06 16.95
C MET A 123 10.85 -1.08 15.81
N GLY A 124 10.20 0.08 15.80
CA GLY A 124 10.49 1.13 14.82
C GLY A 124 11.95 1.62 14.88
N ILE A 125 12.49 1.84 16.08
CA ILE A 125 13.90 2.25 16.26
C ILE A 125 14.86 1.15 15.79
N VAL A 126 14.58 -0.11 16.12
CA VAL A 126 15.40 -1.25 15.68
C VAL A 126 15.40 -1.34 14.15
N ILE A 127 14.24 -1.16 13.50
CA ILE A 127 14.14 -1.14 12.03
C ILE A 127 15.01 -0.01 11.45
N VAL A 128 14.95 1.20 12.00
CA VAL A 128 15.81 2.32 11.55
C VAL A 128 17.30 1.96 11.65
N ALA A 129 17.72 1.40 12.78
CA ALA A 129 19.10 0.99 12.99
C ALA A 129 19.54 -0.10 11.98
N CYS A 130 18.68 -1.08 11.70
CA CYS A 130 18.95 -2.09 10.68
C CYS A 130 19.09 -1.50 9.28
N ILE A 131 18.23 -0.54 8.91
CA ILE A 131 18.31 0.13 7.61
C ILE A 131 19.64 0.89 7.47
N LEU A 132 20.07 1.62 8.51
CA LEU A 132 21.35 2.34 8.54
C LEU A 132 22.59 1.44 8.52
N LEU A 133 22.45 0.16 8.89
CA LEU A 133 23.56 -0.81 8.82
C LEU A 133 23.69 -1.45 7.43
N ILE A 134 22.58 -1.56 6.68
CA ILE A 134 22.54 -2.23 5.37
C ILE A 134 22.93 -1.27 4.23
N PHE A 135 22.69 0.03 4.39
CA PHE A 135 22.89 1.07 3.37
C PHE A 135 23.75 2.21 3.91
#